data_AF-A0AAP0PRJ4-F1
#
_entry.id   AF-A0AAP0PRJ4-F1
#
_cell.length_a   1.000
_cell.length_b   1.000
_cell.length_c   1.000
_cell.angle_alpha   90.00
_cell.angle_beta   90.00
_cell.angle_gamma   90.00
#
_symmetry.space_group_name_H-M   'P 1'
#
loop_
_entity.id
_entity.type
_entity.pdbx_description
1 polymer ?
#
loop_
_entity_poly.entity_id
_entity_poly.type
_entity_poly.pdbx_seq_one_letter_code
_entity_poly.pdbx_strand_id
1 'polypeptide(L)'
;MLECVDQENPQVVDGPLRQAIALREALCGDRLRDCKDQYYSNKTPFTSTNELELAIGQILVECNNNLLHSFTVYIFHKFKTEATGSNHGSLKNIIRKEPLDAESPEMCMTMIDALQNLVVDYHFQEEITIALTRQCRAIVETSGRDVFNKFMDKDGKFKMSSTKEDVRGMLSLYEAADFGIEGEDSLQNVKVLIVKQLHTSLETMEHDLAKLVEYTLECPSQKRLPRFMTKQYTELYEKIGRKNDVLLEFAKMDFNAVQALHKKELVQVLRWLKDLGLAEELEFARNQPVKWFTWSMASWQPFQNPVYRKRELNSPNL
;
A
#
# COMPACT_ATOMS: atom_id res chain seq x y z
N MET A 1 -10.04 -1.74 20.66
CA MET A 1 -9.61 -0.82 21.73
C MET A 1 -10.46 0.46 21.69
N LEU A 2 -11.76 0.30 21.90
CA LEU A 2 -12.74 1.36 22.09
C LEU A 2 -13.73 0.78 23.09
N GLU A 3 -13.30 0.71 24.35
CA GLU A 3 -14.06 0.45 25.58
C GLU A 3 -13.02 0.38 26.72
N CYS A 4 -13.43 0.79 27.93
CA CYS A 4 -12.64 1.11 29.13
C CYS A 4 -12.21 2.60 29.18
N VAL A 5 -12.66 3.46 30.10
CA VAL A 5 -13.22 3.27 31.45
C VAL A 5 -14.26 4.37 31.71
N ASP A 6 -15.53 3.99 31.77
CA ASP A 6 -16.58 4.75 32.46
C ASP A 6 -16.64 4.19 33.89
N GLN A 7 -16.04 4.89 34.86
CA GLN A 7 -16.42 4.90 36.28
C GLN A 7 -15.40 5.69 37.12
N GLU A 8 -15.26 7.00 36.93
CA GLU A 8 -14.72 7.88 37.98
C GLU A 8 -15.49 9.21 38.06
N ASN A 9 -16.27 9.32 39.15
CA ASN A 9 -16.71 10.52 39.88
C ASN A 9 -17.27 11.75 39.10
N PRO A 10 -18.59 12.07 39.20
CA PRO A 10 -19.23 13.18 38.47
C PRO A 10 -18.73 14.61 38.79
N GLN A 11 -17.81 14.78 39.74
CA GLN A 11 -17.38 16.09 40.24
C GLN A 11 -15.99 16.55 39.78
N VAL A 12 -15.26 15.79 38.96
CA VAL A 12 -13.96 16.23 38.42
C VAL A 12 -13.87 15.94 36.93
N VAL A 13 -14.75 16.55 36.14
CA VAL A 13 -14.54 16.63 34.69
C VAL A 13 -13.92 17.97 34.42
N ASP A 14 -12.63 17.92 34.11
CA ASP A 14 -11.73 19.06 33.86
C ASP A 14 -12.41 20.09 32.93
N GLY A 15 -12.36 21.38 33.30
CA GLY A 15 -13.00 22.48 32.58
C GLY A 15 -12.77 22.48 31.05
N PRO A 16 -11.57 22.11 30.56
CA PRO A 16 -11.28 22.01 29.12
C PRO A 16 -12.06 20.91 28.40
N LEU A 17 -12.32 19.77 29.05
CA LEU A 17 -13.03 18.64 28.43
C LEU A 17 -14.52 18.94 28.30
N ARG A 18 -15.12 19.60 29.31
CA ARG A 18 -16.50 20.09 29.23
C ARG A 18 -16.67 21.19 28.19
N GLN A 19 -15.71 22.10 28.07
CA GLN A 19 -15.71 23.10 26.99
C GLN A 19 -15.55 22.45 25.62
N ALA A 20 -14.67 21.46 25.45
CA ALA A 20 -14.52 20.73 24.19
C ALA A 20 -15.78 19.94 23.80
N ILE A 21 -16.48 19.32 24.77
CA ILE A 21 -17.77 18.63 24.54
C ILE A 21 -18.86 19.65 24.19
N ALA A 22 -18.95 20.77 24.91
CA ALA A 22 -19.93 21.82 24.62
C ALA A 22 -19.66 22.52 23.26
N LEU A 23 -18.40 22.75 22.89
CA LEU A 23 -18.01 23.22 21.55
C LEU A 23 -18.33 22.16 20.49
N ARG A 24 -18.13 20.87 20.78
CA ARG A 24 -18.52 19.77 19.87
C ARG A 24 -20.03 19.71 19.68
N GLU A 25 -20.83 19.99 20.68
CA GLU A 25 -22.30 20.01 20.53
C GLU A 25 -22.79 21.30 19.83
N ALA A 26 -22.15 22.44 20.09
CA ALA A 26 -22.55 23.73 19.53
C ALA A 26 -22.00 24.04 18.13
N LEU A 27 -20.79 23.58 17.79
CA LEU A 27 -20.13 23.91 16.52
C LEU A 27 -20.24 22.78 15.47
N CYS A 28 -20.36 21.51 15.90
CA CYS A 28 -20.29 20.34 15.02
C CYS A 28 -21.65 19.74 14.63
N GLY A 29 -22.78 20.34 15.01
CA GLY A 29 -24.10 19.84 14.60
C GLY A 29 -24.53 20.36 13.22
N ASP A 30 -24.73 21.67 13.12
CA ASP A 30 -25.29 22.31 11.92
C ASP A 30 -24.24 22.58 10.85
N ARG A 31 -23.10 23.20 11.19
CA ARG A 31 -21.99 23.38 10.24
C ARG A 31 -21.49 22.07 9.63
N LEU A 32 -21.49 21.00 10.42
CA LEU A 32 -21.01 19.69 9.98
C LEU A 32 -22.02 19.00 9.06
N ARG A 33 -23.33 19.24 9.26
CA ARG A 33 -24.38 18.88 8.30
C ARG A 33 -24.28 19.69 7.01
N ASP A 34 -24.14 21.01 7.11
CA ASP A 34 -24.04 21.90 5.94
C ASP A 34 -22.77 21.62 5.11
N CYS A 35 -21.63 21.45 5.77
CA CYS A 35 -20.37 21.10 5.12
C CYS A 35 -20.40 19.70 4.52
N LYS A 36 -21.13 18.75 5.13
CA LYS A 36 -21.35 17.42 4.55
C LYS A 36 -22.15 17.50 3.26
N ASP A 37 -23.26 18.26 3.27
CA ASP A 37 -24.09 18.43 2.08
C ASP A 37 -23.35 19.18 0.96
N GLN A 38 -22.52 20.16 1.33
CA GLN A 38 -21.61 20.85 0.42
C GLN A 38 -20.51 19.93 -0.13
N TYR A 39 -19.93 19.04 0.68
CA TYR A 39 -18.94 18.06 0.23
C TYR A 39 -19.52 17.11 -0.83
N TYR A 40 -20.77 16.66 -0.67
CA TYR A 40 -21.45 15.83 -1.68
C TYR A 40 -21.92 16.61 -2.92
N SER A 41 -22.14 17.92 -2.79
CA SER A 41 -22.68 18.79 -3.85
C SER A 41 -21.59 19.47 -4.70
N ASN A 42 -20.44 19.82 -4.13
CA ASN A 42 -19.34 20.51 -4.82
C ASN A 42 -18.48 19.53 -5.63
N LYS A 43 -18.99 19.13 -6.79
CA LYS A 43 -18.19 18.52 -7.85
C LYS A 43 -17.70 19.59 -8.82
N THR A 44 -16.81 20.49 -8.40
CA THR A 44 -16.07 21.30 -9.40
C THR A 44 -15.12 20.37 -10.15
N PRO A 45 -15.30 20.15 -11.47
CA PRO A 45 -14.39 19.31 -12.22
C PRO A 45 -13.06 20.05 -12.40
N PHE A 46 -11.97 19.44 -11.94
CA PHE A 46 -10.62 19.87 -12.31
C PHE A 46 -10.28 19.27 -13.68
N THR A 47 -9.78 20.09 -14.60
CA THR A 47 -9.50 19.70 -15.99
C THR A 47 -8.07 19.22 -16.18
N SER A 48 -7.14 19.57 -15.29
CA SER A 48 -5.74 19.12 -15.38
C SER A 48 -5.11 18.75 -14.03
N THR A 49 -4.04 17.94 -14.08
CA THR A 49 -3.25 17.59 -12.88
C THR A 49 -2.58 18.81 -12.26
N ASN A 50 -2.21 19.78 -13.08
CA ASN A 50 -1.51 20.99 -12.63
C ASN A 50 -2.47 21.91 -11.85
N GLU A 51 -3.74 22.00 -12.25
CA GLU A 51 -4.77 22.74 -11.50
C GLU A 51 -5.01 22.12 -10.13
N LEU A 52 -5.04 20.78 -10.03
CA LEU A 52 -5.17 20.07 -8.74
C LEU A 52 -4.00 20.38 -7.81
N GLU A 53 -2.78 20.34 -8.34
CA GLU A 53 -1.57 20.62 -7.57
C GLU A 53 -1.53 22.06 -7.06
N LEU A 54 -1.91 23.01 -7.92
CA LEU A 54 -2.03 24.41 -7.54
C LEU A 54 -3.10 24.63 -6.46
N ALA A 55 -4.27 24.01 -6.61
CA ALA A 55 -5.36 24.11 -5.63
C ALA A 55 -4.97 23.53 -4.27
N ILE A 56 -4.28 22.38 -4.24
CA ILE A 56 -3.77 21.80 -3.00
C ILE A 56 -2.75 22.74 -2.35
N GLY A 57 -1.80 23.27 -3.14
CA GLY A 57 -0.80 24.21 -2.65
C GLY A 57 -1.43 25.47 -2.04
N GLN A 58 -2.41 26.06 -2.71
CA GLN A 58 -3.14 27.24 -2.22
C GLN A 58 -3.85 26.95 -0.90
N ILE A 59 -4.64 25.88 -0.81
CA ILE A 59 -5.38 25.56 0.42
C ILE A 59 -4.43 25.26 1.58
N LEU A 60 -3.28 24.60 1.33
CA LEU A 60 -2.32 24.31 2.39
C LEU A 60 -1.59 25.55 2.92
N VAL A 61 -1.30 26.53 2.06
CA VAL A 61 -0.78 27.83 2.49
C VAL A 61 -1.80 28.56 3.35
N GLU A 62 -3.06 28.59 2.92
CA GLU A 62 -4.15 29.22 3.69
C GLU A 62 -4.36 28.55 5.06
N CYS A 63 -4.20 27.22 5.14
CA CYS A 63 -4.31 26.48 6.40
C CYS A 63 -3.03 26.51 7.27
N ASN A 64 -2.08 27.40 6.98
CA ASN A 64 -0.79 27.56 7.70
C ASN A 64 -0.04 26.23 7.94
N ASN A 65 -0.16 25.30 6.98
CA ASN A 65 0.40 23.96 7.09
C ASN A 65 1.81 23.93 6.47
N ASN A 66 2.84 24.18 7.29
CA ASN A 66 4.25 24.27 6.89
C ASN A 66 4.89 22.97 6.34
N LEU A 67 4.14 21.88 6.18
CA LEU A 67 4.64 20.62 5.55
C LEU A 67 4.77 20.69 4.02
N LEU A 68 4.72 21.91 3.47
CA LEU A 68 4.54 22.23 2.05
C LEU A 68 5.65 21.74 1.10
N HIS A 69 6.82 21.32 1.61
CA HIS A 69 7.97 20.99 0.74
C HIS A 69 8.39 19.52 0.78
N SER A 70 8.49 18.89 1.96
CA SER A 70 8.89 17.49 2.07
C SER A 70 7.77 16.51 1.67
N PHE A 71 6.52 16.83 2.02
CA PHE A 71 5.36 15.94 1.76
C PHE A 71 4.78 16.09 0.36
N THR A 72 4.80 17.30 -0.21
CA THR A 72 4.41 17.53 -1.60
C THR A 72 5.32 16.74 -2.54
N VAL A 73 6.64 16.77 -2.34
CA VAL A 73 7.58 15.97 -3.15
C VAL A 73 7.30 14.46 -3.07
N TYR A 74 6.80 13.97 -1.93
CA TYR A 74 6.47 12.55 -1.74
C TYR A 74 5.14 12.14 -2.39
N ILE A 75 4.08 12.95 -2.22
CA ILE A 75 2.74 12.68 -2.81
C ILE A 75 2.66 13.04 -4.29
N PHE A 76 3.38 14.07 -4.73
CA PHE A 76 3.38 14.61 -6.09
C PHE A 76 4.58 14.15 -6.94
N HIS A 77 5.34 13.15 -6.49
CA HIS A 77 6.30 12.52 -7.38
C HIS A 77 5.54 11.90 -8.55
N LYS A 78 5.63 12.56 -9.69
CA LYS A 78 5.07 12.11 -10.97
C LYS A 78 5.98 10.99 -11.45
N PHE A 79 5.44 9.81 -11.75
CA PHE A 79 6.11 9.00 -12.77
C PHE A 79 6.18 9.89 -14.02
N LYS A 80 7.36 10.05 -14.64
CA LYS A 80 7.46 10.71 -15.95
C LYS A 80 6.46 10.00 -16.88
N THR A 81 5.30 10.60 -17.09
CA THR A 81 4.23 10.02 -17.88
C THR A 81 4.06 10.90 -19.10
N GLU A 82 4.60 10.41 -20.21
CA GLU A 82 3.98 10.64 -21.49
C GLU A 82 2.60 9.97 -21.43
N ALA A 83 1.57 10.72 -21.76
CA ALA A 83 0.20 10.27 -21.71
C ALA A 83 -0.01 9.16 -22.75
N THR A 84 -0.23 7.92 -22.32
CA THR A 84 -0.78 6.86 -23.18
C THR A 84 -2.22 6.59 -22.76
N GLY A 85 -3.10 7.53 -23.11
CA GLY A 85 -4.53 7.26 -23.17
C GLY A 85 -4.81 6.15 -24.18
N SER A 86 -5.80 5.29 -23.86
CA SER A 86 -6.43 4.25 -24.71
C SER A 86 -5.98 2.78 -24.57
N ASN A 87 -4.90 2.42 -23.86
CA ASN A 87 -4.44 1.00 -23.81
C ASN A 87 -4.76 0.23 -22.51
N HIS A 88 -5.27 0.87 -21.45
CA HIS A 88 -5.45 0.24 -20.13
C HIS A 88 -6.32 -1.05 -20.18
N GLY A 89 -7.43 -1.03 -20.92
CA GLY A 89 -8.31 -2.20 -21.06
C GLY A 89 -7.68 -3.33 -21.88
N SER A 90 -6.92 -2.99 -22.92
CA SER A 90 -6.20 -3.96 -23.76
C SER A 90 -5.08 -4.64 -22.99
N LEU A 91 -4.27 -3.88 -22.25
CA LEU A 91 -3.20 -4.41 -21.39
C LEU A 91 -3.77 -5.30 -20.27
N LYS A 92 -4.87 -4.90 -19.64
CA LYS A 92 -5.56 -5.73 -18.64
C LYS A 92 -5.99 -7.09 -19.22
N ASN A 93 -6.48 -7.12 -20.45
CA ASN A 93 -6.84 -8.36 -21.12
C ASN A 93 -5.63 -9.21 -21.52
N ILE A 94 -4.49 -8.60 -21.85
CA ILE A 94 -3.24 -9.32 -22.11
C ILE A 94 -2.73 -9.96 -20.82
N ILE A 95 -2.70 -9.21 -19.71
CA ILE A 95 -2.29 -9.72 -18.39
C ILE A 95 -3.20 -10.83 -17.89
N ARG A 96 -4.49 -10.82 -18.25
CA ARG A 96 -5.40 -11.94 -17.95
C ARG A 96 -5.06 -13.21 -18.72
N LYS A 97 -4.55 -13.09 -19.95
CA LYS A 97 -4.34 -14.22 -20.87
C LYS A 97 -2.94 -14.83 -20.79
N GLU A 98 -1.91 -14.06 -20.46
CA GLU A 98 -0.51 -14.50 -20.64
C GLU A 98 0.22 -15.11 -19.44
N PRO A 99 -0.13 -14.89 -18.15
CA PRO A 99 0.70 -15.45 -17.06
C PRO A 99 0.00 -16.14 -15.86
N LEU A 100 -1.34 -16.19 -15.78
CA LEU A 100 -2.04 -16.93 -14.69
C LEU A 100 -2.29 -18.42 -15.05
N ASP A 101 -2.28 -18.72 -16.34
CA ASP A 101 -2.37 -20.09 -16.87
C ASP A 101 -0.99 -20.75 -17.08
N ALA A 102 0.10 -20.14 -16.60
CA ALA A 102 1.45 -20.65 -16.77
C ALA A 102 1.56 -22.12 -16.30
N GLU A 103 2.20 -22.96 -17.12
CA GLU A 103 2.42 -24.39 -16.84
C GLU A 103 3.33 -24.61 -15.62
N SER A 104 4.22 -23.65 -15.34
CA SER A 104 5.15 -23.71 -14.21
C SER A 104 4.60 -23.01 -12.96
N PRO A 105 4.50 -23.71 -11.81
CA PRO A 105 4.16 -23.10 -10.51
C PRO A 105 5.02 -21.91 -10.11
N GLU A 106 6.33 -21.94 -10.40
CA GLU A 106 7.27 -20.88 -10.03
C GLU A 106 6.95 -19.57 -10.77
N MET A 107 6.67 -19.65 -12.08
CA MET A 107 6.31 -18.48 -12.88
C MET A 107 4.98 -17.89 -12.44
N CYS A 108 4.00 -18.75 -12.14
CA CYS A 108 2.71 -18.34 -11.61
C CYS A 108 2.86 -17.57 -10.29
N MET A 109 3.64 -18.10 -9.34
CA MET A 109 3.86 -17.45 -8.04
C MET A 109 4.64 -16.14 -8.18
N THR A 110 5.66 -16.10 -9.05
CA THR A 110 6.43 -14.89 -9.34
C THR A 110 5.54 -13.79 -9.94
N MET A 111 4.59 -14.16 -10.81
CA MET A 111 3.63 -13.21 -11.37
C MET A 111 2.68 -12.67 -10.31
N ILE A 112 2.13 -13.53 -9.44
CA ILE A 112 1.24 -13.10 -8.35
C ILE A 112 1.98 -12.15 -7.41
N ASP A 113 3.22 -12.48 -7.03
CA ASP A 113 4.06 -11.61 -6.20
C ASP A 113 4.30 -10.25 -6.88
N ALA A 114 4.62 -10.24 -8.17
CA ALA A 114 4.78 -8.99 -8.93
C ALA A 114 3.48 -8.16 -8.97
N LEU A 115 2.32 -8.79 -9.21
CA LEU A 115 1.01 -8.12 -9.20
C LEU A 115 0.71 -7.46 -7.86
N GLN A 116 1.01 -8.15 -6.76
CA GLN A 116 0.79 -7.65 -5.39
C GLN A 116 1.77 -6.52 -5.03
N ASN A 117 3.06 -6.68 -5.34
CA ASN A 117 4.07 -5.67 -5.05
C ASN A 117 3.93 -4.40 -5.92
N LEU A 118 3.40 -4.55 -7.15
CA LEU A 118 3.00 -3.43 -8.01
C LEU A 118 1.63 -2.85 -7.66
N VAL A 119 0.90 -3.47 -6.72
CA VAL A 119 -0.40 -3.02 -6.21
C VAL A 119 -1.43 -2.88 -7.33
N VAL A 120 -1.51 -3.92 -8.16
CA VAL A 120 -2.50 -4.07 -9.23
C VAL A 120 -3.27 -5.39 -9.13
N ASP A 121 -2.96 -6.21 -8.14
CA ASP A 121 -3.58 -7.49 -7.83
C ASP A 121 -5.10 -7.39 -7.66
N TYR A 122 -5.60 -6.25 -7.22
CA TYR A 122 -7.04 -6.01 -7.06
C TYR A 122 -7.84 -6.09 -8.38
N HIS A 123 -7.20 -5.93 -9.54
CA HIS A 123 -7.81 -6.12 -10.85
C HIS A 123 -7.99 -7.59 -11.24
N PHE A 124 -7.31 -8.50 -10.54
CA PHE A 124 -7.13 -9.91 -10.90
C PHE A 124 -7.44 -10.86 -9.72
N GLN A 125 -8.26 -10.44 -8.76
CA GLN A 125 -8.51 -11.21 -7.52
C GLN A 125 -9.09 -12.60 -7.77
N GLU A 126 -9.99 -12.72 -8.75
CA GLU A 126 -10.59 -14.01 -9.11
C GLU A 126 -9.53 -14.95 -9.68
N GLU A 127 -8.74 -14.46 -10.62
CA GLU A 127 -7.67 -15.20 -11.28
C GLU A 127 -6.58 -15.61 -10.28
N ILE A 128 -6.17 -14.70 -9.38
CA ILE A 128 -5.23 -14.98 -8.28
C ILE A 128 -5.80 -16.06 -7.36
N THR A 129 -7.08 -15.98 -6.99
CA THR A 129 -7.72 -16.97 -6.11
C THR A 129 -7.74 -18.35 -6.75
N ILE A 130 -8.08 -18.44 -8.04
CA ILE A 130 -8.08 -19.71 -8.78
C ILE A 130 -6.66 -20.29 -8.84
N ALA A 131 -5.67 -19.46 -9.19
CA ALA A 131 -4.27 -19.87 -9.30
C ALA A 131 -3.72 -20.38 -7.95
N LEU A 132 -3.93 -19.63 -6.86
CA LEU A 132 -3.50 -20.03 -5.52
C LEU A 132 -4.21 -21.31 -5.06
N THR A 133 -5.52 -21.44 -5.30
CA THR A 133 -6.27 -22.65 -4.93
C THR A 133 -5.70 -23.90 -5.63
N ARG A 134 -5.35 -23.78 -6.93
CA ARG A 134 -4.70 -24.86 -7.69
C ARG A 134 -3.34 -25.24 -7.08
N GLN A 135 -2.51 -24.25 -6.77
CA GLN A 135 -1.18 -24.50 -6.19
C GLN A 135 -1.26 -25.09 -4.78
N CYS A 136 -2.11 -24.53 -3.91
CA CYS A 136 -2.32 -25.04 -2.56
C CYS A 136 -2.80 -26.49 -2.57
N ARG A 137 -3.74 -26.83 -3.46
CA ARG A 137 -4.20 -28.23 -3.61
C ARG A 137 -3.05 -29.15 -3.98
N ALA A 138 -2.25 -28.78 -4.99
CA ALA A 138 -1.09 -29.59 -5.40
C ALA A 138 -0.08 -29.77 -4.28
N ILE A 139 0.16 -28.73 -3.47
CA ILE A 139 1.07 -28.79 -2.31
C ILE A 139 0.51 -29.71 -1.23
N VAL A 140 -0.78 -29.58 -0.88
CA VAL A 140 -1.42 -30.41 0.16
C VAL A 140 -1.48 -31.88 -0.28
N GLU A 141 -1.76 -32.15 -1.55
CA GLU A 141 -1.78 -33.52 -2.11
C GLU A 141 -0.39 -34.17 -2.15
N THR A 142 0.67 -33.39 -2.37
CA THR A 142 2.05 -33.90 -2.43
C THR A 142 2.77 -33.90 -1.08
N SER A 143 2.37 -33.03 -0.15
CA SER A 143 3.10 -32.75 1.09
C SER A 143 2.21 -32.95 2.31
N GLY A 144 2.00 -34.21 2.70
CA GLY A 144 1.47 -34.57 4.04
C GLY A 144 2.46 -34.33 5.20
N ARG A 145 3.53 -33.55 4.96
CA ARG A 145 4.61 -33.23 5.90
C ARG A 145 5.01 -31.76 5.73
N ASP A 146 5.57 -31.17 6.78
CA ASP A 146 6.16 -29.83 6.75
C ASP A 146 7.18 -29.71 5.59
N VAL A 147 6.86 -28.80 4.66
CA VAL A 147 7.55 -28.56 3.38
C VAL A 147 8.97 -28.04 3.55
N PHE A 148 9.30 -27.50 4.74
CA PHE A 148 10.61 -26.95 5.04
C PHE A 148 11.62 -28.00 5.51
N ASN A 149 11.16 -29.19 5.94
CA ASN A 149 12.03 -30.28 6.41
C ASN A 149 13.11 -30.69 5.40
N LYS A 150 12.85 -30.56 4.09
CA LYS A 150 13.85 -30.87 3.06
C LYS A 150 15.11 -30.00 3.16
N PHE A 151 14.94 -28.77 3.67
CA PHE A 151 16.01 -27.81 3.91
C PHE A 151 16.65 -27.95 5.29
N MET A 152 16.20 -28.90 6.10
CA MET A 152 16.73 -29.16 7.45
C MET A 152 17.70 -30.35 7.42
N ASP A 153 18.77 -30.26 8.21
CA ASP A 153 19.71 -31.35 8.46
C ASP A 153 19.17 -32.35 9.49
N LYS A 154 19.98 -33.36 9.83
CA LYS A 154 19.58 -34.43 10.74
C LYS A 154 19.37 -33.95 12.18
N ASP A 155 19.95 -32.81 12.54
CA ASP A 155 19.84 -32.18 13.84
C ASP A 155 18.70 -31.14 13.88
N GLY A 156 17.93 -31.02 12.80
CA GLY A 156 16.85 -30.03 12.67
C GLY A 156 17.37 -28.60 12.45
N LYS A 157 18.61 -28.43 11.98
CA LYS A 157 19.17 -27.11 11.62
C LYS A 157 19.10 -26.88 10.13
N PHE A 158 19.00 -25.61 9.74
CA PHE A 158 18.92 -25.23 8.34
C PHE A 158 20.20 -25.55 7.56
N LYS A 159 20.07 -26.27 6.45
CA LYS A 159 21.18 -26.62 5.53
C LYS A 159 21.61 -25.38 4.75
N MET A 160 22.54 -24.61 5.32
CA MET A 160 23.07 -23.41 4.68
C MET A 160 23.79 -23.68 3.34
N SER A 161 24.36 -24.87 3.17
CA SER A 161 25.16 -25.23 1.99
C SER A 161 24.35 -25.39 0.71
N SER A 162 23.05 -25.66 0.79
CA SER A 162 22.18 -25.81 -0.39
C SER A 162 21.64 -24.49 -0.94
N THR A 163 21.81 -23.36 -0.24
CA THR A 163 21.17 -22.08 -0.58
C THR A 163 22.15 -20.92 -0.78
N LYS A 164 23.47 -21.10 -0.63
CA LYS A 164 24.45 -20.00 -0.76
C LYS A 164 24.42 -19.28 -2.11
N GLU A 165 24.00 -19.97 -3.16
CA GLU A 165 23.93 -19.43 -4.52
C GLU A 165 22.52 -18.91 -4.88
N ASP A 166 21.49 -19.29 -4.12
CA ASP A 166 20.10 -18.92 -4.41
C ASP A 166 19.61 -17.79 -3.49
N VAL A 167 20.01 -16.57 -3.84
CA VAL A 167 19.60 -15.34 -3.13
C VAL A 167 18.09 -15.15 -3.14
N ARG A 168 17.40 -15.51 -4.23
CA ARG A 168 15.95 -15.34 -4.36
C ARG A 168 15.20 -16.32 -3.47
N GLY A 169 15.60 -17.59 -3.47
CA GLY A 169 15.03 -18.58 -2.56
C GLY A 169 15.24 -18.21 -1.09
N MET A 170 16.40 -17.63 -0.74
CA MET A 170 16.65 -17.10 0.60
C MET A 170 15.71 -15.94 0.96
N LEU A 171 15.50 -14.97 0.06
CA LEU A 171 14.55 -13.88 0.28
C LEU A 171 13.11 -14.39 0.42
N SER A 172 12.67 -15.32 -0.44
CA SER A 172 11.35 -15.92 -0.33
C SER A 172 11.14 -16.65 0.99
N LEU A 173 12.16 -17.37 1.48
CA LEU A 173 12.10 -18.04 2.78
C LEU A 173 12.12 -17.05 3.96
N TYR A 174 12.89 -15.97 3.84
CA TYR A 174 12.90 -14.88 4.83
C TYR A 174 11.51 -14.25 4.99
N GLU A 175 10.83 -13.95 3.88
CA GLU A 175 9.47 -13.40 3.92
C GLU A 175 8.44 -14.44 4.37
N ALA A 176 8.59 -15.71 3.96
CA ALA A 176 7.70 -16.79 4.41
C ALA A 176 7.79 -17.02 5.93
N ALA A 177 8.97 -16.87 6.53
CA ALA A 177 9.15 -17.02 7.97
C ALA A 177 8.36 -15.99 8.81
N ASP A 178 8.01 -14.84 8.23
CA ASP A 178 7.13 -13.85 8.88
C ASP A 178 5.66 -14.31 9.00
N PHE A 179 5.27 -15.38 8.29
CA PHE A 179 3.95 -16.00 8.39
C PHE A 179 3.90 -17.18 9.35
N GLY A 180 5.01 -17.48 10.04
CA GLY A 180 5.04 -18.54 11.05
C GLY A 180 4.07 -18.26 12.21
N ILE A 181 3.46 -19.31 12.73
CA ILE A 181 2.58 -19.23 13.91
C ILE A 181 3.32 -19.62 15.20
N GLU A 182 2.74 -19.29 16.36
CA GLU A 182 3.33 -19.65 17.65
C GLU A 182 3.53 -21.17 17.75
N GLY A 183 4.75 -21.60 18.11
CA GLY A 183 5.17 -23.01 18.11
C GLY A 183 6.01 -23.45 16.90
N GLU A 184 6.19 -22.59 15.89
CA GLU A 184 7.07 -22.83 14.73
C GLU A 184 8.46 -22.18 14.89
N ASP A 185 9.09 -22.38 16.06
CA ASP A 185 10.37 -21.75 16.43
C ASP A 185 11.53 -22.04 15.46
N SER A 186 11.42 -23.11 14.66
CA SER A 186 12.38 -23.47 13.62
C SER A 186 12.47 -22.40 12.52
N LEU A 187 11.36 -21.79 12.10
CA LEU A 187 11.33 -20.77 11.04
C LEU A 187 11.98 -19.47 11.48
N GLN A 188 11.81 -19.08 12.75
CA GLN A 188 12.40 -17.86 13.27
C GLN A 188 13.93 -17.98 13.38
N ASN A 189 14.44 -19.15 13.78
CA ASN A 189 15.88 -19.43 13.79
C ASN A 189 16.48 -19.42 12.37
N VAL A 190 15.75 -19.98 11.40
CA VAL A 190 16.11 -19.94 9.97
C VAL A 190 16.22 -18.49 9.48
N LYS A 191 15.27 -17.63 9.87
CA LYS A 191 15.25 -16.21 9.47
C LYS A 191 16.54 -15.48 9.87
N VAL A 192 17.02 -15.67 11.10
CA VAL A 192 18.26 -15.03 11.59
C VAL A 192 19.48 -15.48 10.78
N LEU A 193 19.56 -16.77 10.43
CA LEU A 193 20.65 -17.30 9.61
C LEU A 193 20.63 -16.73 8.19
N ILE A 194 19.45 -16.64 7.58
CA ILE A 194 19.28 -16.05 6.24
C ILE A 194 19.72 -14.59 6.22
N VAL A 195 19.28 -13.77 7.18
CA VAL A 195 19.66 -12.36 7.28
C VAL A 195 21.19 -12.21 7.37
N LYS A 196 21.84 -13.01 8.22
CA LYS A 196 23.30 -12.99 8.37
C LYS A 196 24.02 -13.32 7.05
N GLN A 197 23.53 -14.32 6.32
CA GLN A 197 24.12 -14.71 5.05
C GLN A 197 23.89 -13.68 3.96
N LEU A 198 22.68 -13.15 3.83
CA LEU A 198 22.35 -12.09 2.88
C LEU A 198 23.28 -10.89 3.10
N HIS A 199 23.44 -10.43 4.34
CA HIS A 199 24.39 -9.35 4.66
C HIS A 199 25.84 -9.66 4.29
N THR A 200 26.31 -10.89 4.56
CA THR A 200 27.68 -11.29 4.21
C THR A 200 27.90 -11.33 2.70
N SER A 201 26.85 -11.65 1.93
CA SER A 201 26.90 -11.76 0.48
C SER A 201 26.65 -10.44 -0.25
N LEU A 202 26.17 -9.38 0.41
CA LEU A 202 25.86 -8.09 -0.24
C LEU A 202 27.04 -7.51 -1.02
N GLU A 203 28.27 -7.63 -0.50
CA GLU A 203 29.48 -7.08 -1.13
C GLU A 203 29.85 -7.75 -2.46
N THR A 204 29.42 -8.99 -2.67
CA THR A 204 29.76 -9.78 -3.87
C THR A 204 28.58 -9.94 -4.83
N MET A 205 27.40 -9.45 -4.47
CA MET A 205 26.20 -9.51 -5.29
C MET A 205 26.21 -8.47 -6.41
N GLU A 206 25.48 -8.78 -7.49
CA GLU A 206 25.13 -7.79 -8.50
C GLU A 206 24.36 -6.63 -7.87
N HIS A 207 24.68 -5.39 -8.28
CA HIS A 207 24.16 -4.17 -7.67
C HIS A 207 22.63 -4.11 -7.56
N ASP A 208 21.89 -4.50 -8.61
CA ASP A 208 20.42 -4.42 -8.58
C ASP A 208 19.80 -5.53 -7.71
N LEU A 209 20.45 -6.69 -7.62
CA LEU A 209 20.06 -7.75 -6.70
C LEU A 209 20.35 -7.35 -5.24
N ALA A 210 21.50 -6.73 -4.97
CA ALA A 210 21.84 -6.20 -3.65
C ALA A 210 20.80 -5.17 -3.18
N LYS A 211 20.35 -4.27 -4.06
CA LYS A 211 19.27 -3.32 -3.76
C LYS A 211 17.94 -3.99 -3.43
N LEU A 212 17.58 -5.06 -4.14
CA LEU A 212 16.39 -5.84 -3.82
C LEU A 212 16.50 -6.49 -2.44
N VAL A 213 17.68 -7.03 -2.10
CA VAL A 213 17.95 -7.61 -0.78
C VAL A 213 17.82 -6.55 0.32
N GLU A 214 18.50 -5.41 0.16
CA GLU A 214 18.43 -4.30 1.12
C GLU A 214 16.98 -3.82 1.32
N TYR A 215 16.26 -3.59 0.22
CA TYR A 215 14.85 -3.20 0.24
C TYR A 215 13.97 -4.19 1.02
N THR A 216 14.15 -5.49 0.77
CA THR A 216 13.35 -6.54 1.41
C THR A 216 13.68 -6.69 2.89
N LEU A 217 14.95 -6.55 3.27
CA LEU A 217 15.41 -6.63 4.66
C LEU A 217 15.03 -5.40 5.48
N GLU A 218 15.01 -4.21 4.87
CA GLU A 218 14.57 -2.97 5.52
C GLU A 218 13.07 -3.01 5.84
N CYS A 219 12.25 -3.51 4.90
CA CYS A 219 10.81 -3.61 5.09
C CYS A 219 10.23 -4.89 4.45
N PRO A 220 9.98 -5.96 5.25
CA PRO A 220 9.36 -7.20 4.77
C PRO A 220 7.97 -6.96 4.18
N SER A 221 7.59 -7.72 3.15
CA SER A 221 6.26 -7.63 2.48
C SER A 221 5.08 -7.46 3.42
N GLN A 222 5.02 -8.26 4.47
CA GLN A 222 3.92 -8.25 5.45
C GLN A 222 3.80 -6.93 6.22
N LYS A 223 4.89 -6.18 6.38
CA LYS A 223 4.94 -4.92 7.14
C LYS A 223 4.93 -3.69 6.22
N ARG A 224 4.98 -3.90 4.91
CA ARG A 224 4.93 -2.82 3.93
C ARG A 224 3.52 -2.24 3.87
N LEU A 225 3.44 -0.92 3.69
CA LEU A 225 2.22 -0.27 3.20
C LEU A 225 2.29 -0.27 1.67
N PRO A 226 1.57 -1.18 0.97
CA PRO A 226 1.86 -1.48 -0.44
C PRO A 226 1.88 -0.23 -1.31
N ARG A 227 0.91 0.68 -1.13
CA ARG A 227 0.77 1.88 -1.96
C ARG A 227 1.91 2.91 -1.81
N PHE A 228 2.54 2.93 -0.64
CA PHE A 228 3.63 3.83 -0.31
C PHE A 228 4.97 3.29 -0.81
N MET A 229 5.08 1.96 -0.84
CA MET A 229 6.28 1.25 -1.26
C MET A 229 6.27 0.88 -2.74
N THR A 230 5.12 1.00 -3.43
CA THR A 230 4.95 0.62 -4.84
C THR A 230 6.00 1.28 -5.72
N LYS A 231 6.25 2.58 -5.55
CA LYS A 231 7.18 3.33 -6.41
C LYS A 231 8.60 2.76 -6.33
N GLN A 232 9.10 2.54 -5.12
CA GLN A 232 10.42 1.94 -4.91
C GLN A 232 10.50 0.55 -5.55
N TYR A 233 9.45 -0.26 -5.37
CA TYR A 233 9.38 -1.56 -6.01
C TYR A 233 9.30 -1.47 -7.54
N THR A 234 8.54 -0.52 -8.11
CA THR A 234 8.46 -0.30 -9.57
C THR A 234 9.83 0.04 -10.15
N GLU A 235 10.60 0.90 -9.47
CA GLU A 235 11.96 1.27 -9.89
C GLU A 235 12.95 0.09 -9.81
N LEU A 236 12.77 -0.83 -8.85
CA LEU A 236 13.52 -2.09 -8.77
C LEU A 236 13.08 -3.06 -9.86
N TYR A 237 11.78 -3.27 -10.02
CA TYR A 237 11.18 -4.17 -11.01
C TYR A 237 11.61 -3.83 -12.43
N GLU A 238 11.73 -2.54 -12.74
CA GLU A 238 12.20 -2.05 -14.03
C GLU A 238 13.64 -2.49 -14.37
N LYS A 239 14.46 -2.78 -13.36
CA LYS A 239 15.87 -3.19 -13.49
C LYS A 239 16.06 -4.71 -13.41
N ILE A 240 15.08 -5.45 -12.91
CA ILE A 240 15.18 -6.90 -12.80
C ILE A 240 15.12 -7.53 -14.20
N GLY A 241 16.13 -8.34 -14.54
CA GLY A 241 16.27 -8.95 -15.88
C GLY A 241 15.18 -9.96 -16.32
N ARG A 242 14.18 -10.25 -15.48
CA ARG A 242 13.01 -11.10 -15.78
C ARG A 242 11.67 -10.36 -15.65
N LYS A 243 11.66 -9.04 -15.84
CA LYS A 243 10.45 -8.23 -15.74
C LYS A 243 9.47 -8.53 -16.89
N ASN A 244 8.19 -8.35 -16.61
CA ASN A 244 7.14 -8.31 -17.62
C ASN A 244 6.85 -6.84 -17.95
N ASP A 245 7.21 -6.40 -19.16
CA ASP A 245 7.06 -4.99 -19.57
C ASP A 245 5.59 -4.57 -19.68
N VAL A 246 4.70 -5.46 -20.11
CA VAL A 246 3.25 -5.21 -20.18
C VAL A 246 2.69 -4.94 -18.79
N LEU A 247 3.08 -5.75 -17.80
CA LEU A 247 2.69 -5.56 -16.41
C LEU A 247 3.25 -4.26 -15.83
N LEU A 248 4.52 -3.93 -16.13
CA LEU A 248 5.15 -2.71 -15.67
C LEU A 248 4.46 -1.46 -16.23
N GLU A 249 4.13 -1.46 -17.52
CA GLU A 249 3.39 -0.36 -18.16
C GLU A 249 2.00 -0.22 -17.51
N PHE A 250 1.28 -1.33 -17.35
CA PHE A 250 -0.03 -1.34 -16.70
C PHE A 250 0.03 -0.80 -15.27
N ALA A 251 0.99 -1.23 -14.46
CA ALA A 251 1.18 -0.75 -13.09
C ALA A 251 1.50 0.74 -13.03
N LYS A 252 2.34 1.26 -13.94
CA LYS A 252 2.61 2.69 -14.04
C LYS A 252 1.33 3.46 -14.38
N MET A 253 0.54 3.00 -15.35
CA MET A 253 -0.73 3.65 -15.71
C MET A 253 -1.72 3.66 -14.54
N ASP A 254 -1.92 2.51 -13.90
CA ASP A 254 -2.80 2.34 -12.75
C ASP A 254 -2.43 3.28 -11.59
N PHE A 255 -1.15 3.30 -11.24
CA PHE A 255 -0.63 4.15 -10.17
C PHE A 255 -0.98 5.62 -10.41
N ASN A 256 -0.79 6.11 -11.64
CA ASN A 256 -1.07 7.50 -11.99
C ASN A 256 -2.57 7.82 -11.97
N ALA A 257 -3.43 6.91 -12.46
CA ALA A 257 -4.88 7.09 -12.45
C ALA A 257 -5.41 7.26 -11.02
N VAL A 258 -5.01 6.36 -10.13
CA VAL A 258 -5.43 6.40 -8.72
C VAL A 258 -4.76 7.55 -7.96
N GLN A 259 -3.50 7.90 -8.27
CA GLN A 259 -2.88 9.10 -7.71
C GLN A 259 -3.69 10.35 -8.05
N ALA A 260 -4.19 10.47 -9.29
CA ALA A 260 -5.06 11.56 -9.69
C ALA A 260 -6.40 11.56 -8.92
N LEU A 261 -6.97 10.38 -8.66
CA LEU A 261 -8.16 10.24 -7.82
C LEU A 261 -7.90 10.72 -6.39
N HIS A 262 -6.82 10.25 -5.75
CA HIS A 262 -6.45 10.68 -4.40
C HIS A 262 -6.20 12.19 -4.30
N LYS A 263 -5.61 12.81 -5.32
CA LYS A 263 -5.45 14.28 -5.37
C LYS A 263 -6.80 14.99 -5.37
N LYS A 264 -7.77 14.50 -6.15
CA LYS A 264 -9.14 15.05 -6.17
C LYS A 264 -9.83 14.91 -4.80
N GLU A 265 -9.71 13.74 -4.18
CA GLU A 265 -10.28 13.48 -2.84
C GLU A 265 -9.63 14.36 -1.77
N LEU A 266 -8.30 14.50 -1.82
CA LEU A 266 -7.56 15.36 -0.90
C LEU A 266 -8.02 16.83 -1.00
N VAL A 267 -8.23 17.36 -2.21
CA VAL A 267 -8.76 18.72 -2.37
C VAL A 267 -10.14 18.86 -1.71
N GLN A 268 -11.02 17.87 -1.89
CA GLN A 268 -12.34 17.92 -1.29
C GLN A 268 -12.27 17.87 0.24
N VAL A 269 -11.41 17.02 0.80
CA VAL A 269 -11.19 16.92 2.25
C VAL A 269 -10.59 18.21 2.81
N LEU A 270 -9.60 18.80 2.11
CA LEU A 270 -8.98 20.06 2.53
C LEU A 270 -9.98 21.22 2.50
N ARG A 271 -10.81 21.31 1.46
CA ARG A 271 -11.90 22.31 1.39
C ARG A 271 -12.90 22.11 2.53
N TRP A 272 -13.34 20.88 2.75
CA TRP A 272 -14.26 20.57 3.83
C TRP A 272 -13.71 20.94 5.21
N LEU A 273 -12.44 20.63 5.48
CA LEU A 273 -11.79 21.00 6.75
C LEU A 273 -11.62 22.51 6.90
N LYS A 274 -11.31 23.22 5.81
CA LYS A 274 -11.25 24.68 5.78
C LYS A 274 -12.62 25.29 6.07
N ASP A 275 -13.67 24.84 5.39
CA ASP A 275 -15.04 25.35 5.56
C ASP A 275 -15.56 25.10 6.98
N LEU A 276 -15.09 24.02 7.64
CA LEU A 276 -15.44 23.72 9.03
C LEU A 276 -14.83 24.69 10.04
N GLY A 277 -13.68 25.32 9.73
CA GLY A 277 -13.03 26.35 10.55
C GLY A 277 -12.50 25.86 11.90
N LEU A 278 -12.28 24.55 12.08
CA LEU A 278 -11.81 24.01 13.36
C LEU A 278 -10.38 24.40 13.69
N ALA A 279 -9.57 24.74 12.68
CA ALA A 279 -8.18 25.10 12.89
C ALA A 279 -8.04 26.43 13.64
N GLU A 280 -8.95 27.36 13.35
CA GLU A 280 -9.04 28.69 13.97
C GLU A 280 -9.69 28.62 15.36
N GLU A 281 -10.70 27.76 15.54
CA GLU A 281 -11.43 27.62 16.81
C GLU A 281 -10.65 26.78 17.85
N LEU A 282 -9.90 25.78 17.39
CA LEU A 282 -9.16 24.84 18.24
C LEU A 282 -7.65 25.00 18.04
N GLU A 283 -7.11 26.19 18.32
CA GLU A 283 -5.68 26.50 18.16
C GLU A 283 -4.75 25.55 18.93
N PHE A 284 -5.25 24.96 20.02
CA PHE A 284 -4.50 23.97 20.81
C PHE A 284 -4.41 22.60 20.13
N ALA A 285 -5.31 22.29 19.19
CA ALA A 285 -5.35 21.01 18.50
C ALA A 285 -4.39 21.00 17.31
N ARG A 286 -3.77 19.84 17.05
CA ARG A 286 -2.91 19.68 15.86
C ARG A 286 -3.77 19.78 14.60
N ASN A 287 -3.42 20.65 13.66
CA ASN A 287 -4.05 20.73 12.35
C ASN A 287 -3.15 20.09 11.26
N GLN A 288 -3.31 18.79 11.00
CA GLN A 288 -2.45 18.03 10.05
C GLN A 288 -3.29 17.25 9.02
N PRO A 289 -4.11 17.92 8.20
CA PRO A 289 -5.12 17.29 7.35
C PRO A 289 -4.54 16.32 6.33
N VAL A 290 -3.37 16.66 5.76
CA VAL A 290 -2.66 15.79 4.81
C VAL A 290 -2.23 14.49 5.49
N LYS A 291 -1.71 14.55 6.73
CA LYS A 291 -1.29 13.33 7.44
C LYS A 291 -2.47 12.43 7.75
N TRP A 292 -3.60 12.99 8.16
CA TRP A 292 -4.82 12.22 8.44
C TRP A 292 -5.39 11.58 7.17
N PHE A 293 -5.39 12.32 6.06
CA PHE A 293 -5.77 11.78 4.76
C PHE A 293 -4.84 10.64 4.35
N THR A 294 -3.52 10.82 4.47
CA THR A 294 -2.52 9.78 4.15
C THR A 294 -2.73 8.50 4.96
N TRP A 295 -3.01 8.61 6.27
CA TRP A 295 -3.34 7.45 7.10
C TRP A 295 -4.64 6.75 6.68
N SER A 296 -5.63 7.53 6.26
CA SER A 296 -6.87 6.99 5.71
C SER A 296 -6.59 6.19 4.44
N MET A 297 -5.71 6.68 3.56
CA MET A 297 -5.30 5.95 2.35
C MET A 297 -4.42 4.73 2.63
N ALA A 298 -3.65 4.74 3.71
CA ALA A 298 -2.89 3.56 4.15
C ALA A 298 -3.80 2.46 4.69
N SER A 299 -4.85 2.85 5.42
CA SER A 299 -5.81 1.94 6.06
C SER A 299 -6.86 1.42 5.09
N TRP A 300 -7.39 2.31 4.25
CA TRP A 300 -8.26 1.98 3.13
C TRP A 300 -7.41 1.85 1.87
N GLN A 301 -6.89 0.64 1.65
CA GLN A 301 -6.56 0.22 0.28
C GLN A 301 -7.84 0.43 -0.56
N PRO A 302 -7.85 1.35 -1.54
CA PRO A 302 -9.09 1.80 -2.20
C PRO A 302 -9.93 0.63 -2.73
N PHE A 303 -9.31 -0.48 -3.10
CA PHE A 303 -9.91 -1.53 -3.90
C PHE A 303 -10.47 -2.73 -3.13
N GLN A 304 -10.24 -2.81 -1.82
CA GLN A 304 -11.01 -3.72 -0.95
C GLN A 304 -12.43 -3.19 -0.69
N ASN A 305 -12.69 -1.91 -1.00
CA ASN A 305 -14.00 -1.30 -0.83
C ASN A 305 -14.78 -1.28 -2.18
N PRO A 306 -15.92 -1.99 -2.28
CA PRO A 306 -16.71 -2.07 -3.52
C PRO A 306 -17.25 -0.72 -4.03
N VAL A 307 -17.27 0.33 -3.19
CA VAL A 307 -17.68 1.69 -3.59
C VAL A 307 -16.67 2.35 -4.53
N TYR A 308 -15.38 2.11 -4.33
CA TYR A 308 -14.31 2.63 -5.19
C TYR A 308 -14.23 1.88 -6.53
N ARG A 309 -14.42 0.54 -6.51
CA ARG A 309 -14.49 -0.30 -7.72
C ARG A 309 -15.55 0.18 -8.72
N LYS A 310 -16.68 0.69 -8.24
CA LYS A 310 -17.76 1.24 -9.08
C LYS A 310 -17.47 2.63 -9.65
N ARG A 311 -16.59 3.44 -9.04
CA ARG A 311 -16.26 4.79 -9.54
C ARG A 311 -15.32 4.76 -10.74
N GLU A 312 -14.43 3.77 -10.81
CA GLU A 312 -13.56 3.57 -11.98
C GLU A 312 -14.32 2.98 -13.17
N LEU A 313 -15.21 2.01 -12.95
CA LEU A 313 -15.99 1.38 -14.02
C LEU A 313 -17.01 2.33 -14.68
N ASN A 314 -17.41 3.40 -13.99
CA ASN A 314 -18.46 4.32 -14.43
C ASN A 314 -17.96 5.75 -14.72
N SER A 315 -16.65 6.01 -14.72
CA SER A 315 -16.13 7.31 -15.15
C SER A 315 -16.06 7.35 -16.68
N PRO A 316 -16.93 8.09 -17.39
CA PRO A 316 -16.96 8.09 -18.86
C PRO A 316 -15.81 8.87 -19.50
N ASN A 317 -14.97 9.52 -18.68
CA ASN A 317 -13.90 10.41 -19.10
C ASN A 317 -12.62 10.05 -18.34
N LEU A 318 -11.87 9.11 -18.90
CA LEU A 318 -10.43 8.93 -18.69
C LEU A 318 -9.78 8.63 -20.04
#